data_AF-I4AI15-F1
#
_entry.id   AF-I4AI15-F1
#
_cell.length_a   1.000
_cell.length_b   1.000
_cell.length_c   1.000
_cell.angle_alpha   90.00
_cell.angle_beta   90.00
_cell.angle_gamma   90.00
#
_symmetry.space_group_name_H-M   'P 1'
#
loop_
_entity.id
_entity.type
_entity.pdbx_description
1 polymer ?
#
loop_
_entity_poly.entity_id
_entity_poly.type
_entity_poly.pdbx_seq_one_letter_code
_entity_poly.pdbx_strand_id
1 'polypeptide(L)'
;MKYQIRFILFFLFVGINMTAFAQQNETTIKILLPQTEKWNIKKVSISYSNPAFTDLRNTAIFEQKDSTTNNWTTTISLSTAQEWKVNIGNKWTFNLLLFPNDQLEIKLDEKGAAKFLKGKTAKENESTYDWLPNFYNAVQGFATSEPKEATKKIDSLTNAYISTYEKAFTDSKPNPTFDTYFRTELKLAQILAYNQYPYLYGRQIGERDMSKILTDEYKQSIPTFKADSNTDYIYTSSYLMHVYNNSLGENCVYKEEQSRTVFLKCQYEGLQKIYEENKTLKKLLAFSSTNRVFQSIKMAGVMNLDAEEEKKLSVFLDEMYEDLNKKYPNTEEIIFLKKQIELTRKMSSGSPAASFSLKDKDGKTVSLADLKGKLVLIDFWATWCQPCLAEIPHALKLEEEFGDDVAFVYVCMSSKEDKWKEMVAEKPAQQIQLFVEGEAQKQIQEDYQVSFYPTYILLDREGKIITKNIRPSSNGQEVLKKTIESEK
;
A
#
# COMPACT_ATOMS: atom_id res chain seq x y z
N MET A 1 44.81 -15.32 -21.58
CA MET A 1 44.03 -14.97 -22.78
C MET A 1 42.70 -14.38 -22.28
N LYS A 2 42.61 -13.18 -21.69
CA LYS A 2 42.74 -11.79 -22.21
C LYS A 2 41.96 -11.55 -23.52
N TYR A 3 40.80 -10.87 -23.42
CA TYR A 3 40.27 -9.74 -24.23
C TYR A 3 38.84 -9.44 -23.72
N GLN A 4 38.63 -8.54 -22.76
CA GLN A 4 38.40 -7.08 -22.87
C GLN A 4 37.14 -6.63 -23.65
N ILE A 5 36.15 -6.16 -22.88
CA ILE A 5 35.46 -4.86 -22.96
C ILE A 5 35.38 -4.23 -24.37
N ARG A 6 34.20 -4.29 -24.99
CA ARG A 6 33.73 -3.32 -26.00
C ARG A 6 32.20 -3.25 -25.99
N PHE A 7 31.64 -2.18 -25.42
CA PHE A 7 30.40 -1.55 -25.91
C PHE A 7 30.25 -0.16 -25.25
N ILE A 8 31.16 0.74 -25.60
CA ILE A 8 31.03 2.20 -25.42
C ILE A 8 31.49 2.81 -26.76
N LEU A 9 30.79 3.86 -27.21
CA LEU A 9 31.04 4.73 -28.36
C LEU A 9 30.57 4.23 -29.75
N PHE A 10 29.31 4.54 -30.08
CA PHE A 10 28.96 4.94 -31.44
C PHE A 10 27.85 6.00 -31.43
N PHE A 11 28.19 7.20 -30.97
CA PHE A 11 27.45 8.41 -31.31
C PHE A 11 28.44 9.57 -31.35
N LEU A 12 28.90 9.92 -32.55
CA LEU A 12 29.31 11.26 -32.95
C LEU A 12 29.58 11.27 -34.46
N PHE A 13 29.11 12.33 -35.12
CA PHE A 13 29.22 12.67 -36.55
C PHE A 13 28.17 12.10 -37.52
N VAL A 14 26.94 12.58 -37.38
CA VAL A 14 26.34 13.40 -38.46
C VAL A 14 25.76 14.65 -37.81
N GLY A 15 26.44 15.78 -38.04
CA GLY A 15 25.95 17.11 -37.70
C GLY A 15 24.81 17.48 -38.64
N ILE A 16 23.58 17.32 -38.17
CA ILE A 16 22.43 18.08 -38.62
C ILE A 16 21.88 18.73 -37.35
N ASN A 17 21.73 20.05 -37.37
CA ASN A 17 21.08 20.84 -36.33
C ASN A 17 19.73 20.21 -35.94
N MET A 18 19.71 19.42 -34.87
CA MET A 18 18.49 19.03 -34.15
C MET A 18 18.36 19.89 -32.90
N THR A 19 18.36 21.21 -33.08
CA THR A 19 17.88 22.18 -32.08
C THR A 19 16.60 22.88 -32.55
N ALA A 20 15.84 22.21 -33.42
CA ALA A 20 14.50 22.61 -33.80
C ALA A 20 13.57 21.39 -33.68
N PHE A 21 12.60 21.49 -32.75
CA PHE A 21 11.44 20.60 -32.55
C PHE A 21 11.66 19.24 -31.83
N ALA A 22 12.21 19.27 -30.62
CA ALA A 22 11.61 18.47 -29.55
C ALA A 22 10.76 19.42 -28.72
N GLN A 23 9.50 19.65 -29.12
CA GLN A 23 8.54 20.28 -28.23
C GLN A 23 8.33 19.27 -27.11
N GLN A 24 9.06 19.41 -26.00
CA GLN A 24 8.90 18.52 -24.86
C GLN A 24 7.44 18.61 -24.43
N ASN A 25 6.76 17.47 -24.35
CA ASN A 25 5.37 17.38 -23.94
C ASN A 25 5.25 17.63 -22.43
N GLU A 26 5.61 18.84 -22.01
CA GLU A 26 5.74 19.24 -20.62
C GLU A 26 4.42 19.79 -20.11
N THR A 27 4.05 19.35 -18.91
CA THR A 27 2.90 19.84 -18.16
C THR A 27 3.39 20.60 -16.96
N THR A 28 3.04 21.88 -16.88
CA THR A 28 3.40 22.73 -15.73
C THR A 28 2.23 22.78 -14.76
N ILE A 29 2.53 22.60 -13.48
CA ILE A 29 1.54 22.65 -12.40
C ILE A 29 1.98 23.69 -11.39
N LYS A 30 1.12 24.67 -11.15
CA LYS A 30 1.30 25.71 -10.15
C LYS A 30 0.25 25.56 -9.07
N ILE A 31 0.67 25.52 -7.81
CA ILE A 31 -0.22 25.42 -6.64
C ILE A 31 0.02 26.62 -5.73
N LEU A 32 -1.05 27.36 -5.47
CA LEU A 32 -1.11 28.48 -4.54
C LEU A 32 -1.75 28.02 -3.23
N LEU A 33 -0.98 28.04 -2.14
CA LEU A 33 -1.48 27.69 -0.81
C LEU A 33 -1.87 28.95 -0.02
N PRO A 34 -2.83 28.86 0.92
CA PRO A 34 -3.12 29.95 1.86
C PRO A 34 -1.88 30.38 2.66
N GLN A 35 -1.84 31.64 3.06
CA GLN A 35 -0.75 32.23 3.85
C GLN A 35 -1.11 32.25 5.34
N THR A 36 -1.39 31.08 5.90
CA THR A 36 -1.67 30.95 7.34
C THR A 36 -0.75 29.92 7.97
N GLU A 37 -0.58 29.96 9.29
CA GLU A 37 0.29 29.05 10.02
C GLU A 37 -0.05 27.57 9.76
N LYS A 38 -1.35 27.25 9.63
CA LYS A 38 -1.86 25.93 9.25
C LYS A 38 -1.26 25.42 7.94
N TRP A 39 -0.95 26.34 7.02
CA TRP A 39 -0.43 26.11 5.67
C TRP A 39 1.07 26.41 5.56
N ASN A 40 1.81 26.42 6.67
CA ASN A 40 3.26 26.41 6.68
C ASN A 40 3.79 25.03 6.21
N ILE A 41 3.70 24.80 4.90
CA ILE A 41 4.04 23.55 4.24
C ILE A 41 5.52 23.57 3.83
N LYS A 42 6.26 22.52 4.21
CA LYS A 42 7.67 22.38 3.86
C LYS A 42 7.91 21.60 2.57
N LYS A 43 6.90 20.86 2.11
CA LYS A 43 7.02 19.95 0.97
C LYS A 43 5.69 19.81 0.26
N VAL A 44 5.71 20.06 -1.05
CA VAL A 44 4.67 19.65 -1.98
C VAL A 44 5.29 18.73 -3.00
N SER A 45 4.64 17.61 -3.28
CA SER A 45 5.11 16.62 -4.25
C SER A 45 3.94 16.06 -5.02
N ILE A 46 4.17 15.71 -6.28
CA ILE A 46 3.21 14.96 -7.07
C ILE A 46 3.86 13.64 -7.46
N SER A 47 3.14 12.56 -7.24
CA SER A 47 3.59 11.21 -7.53
C SER A 47 2.58 10.58 -8.47
N TYR A 48 3.08 9.84 -9.45
CA TYR A 48 2.22 9.03 -10.28
C TYR A 48 1.36 8.10 -9.42
N SER A 49 0.04 8.10 -9.61
CA SER A 49 -0.93 7.41 -8.72
C SER A 49 -0.76 5.89 -8.76
N ASN A 50 0.01 5.36 -9.71
CA ASN A 50 0.29 3.94 -9.83
C ASN A 50 1.77 3.66 -10.13
N PRO A 51 2.65 3.52 -9.12
CA PRO A 51 4.06 3.18 -9.33
C PRO A 51 4.28 1.83 -10.04
N ALA A 52 3.22 1.09 -10.37
CA ALA A 52 3.29 -0.21 -11.01
C ALA A 52 3.78 -0.22 -12.46
N PHE A 53 3.96 0.93 -13.10
CA PHE A 53 4.18 1.00 -14.55
C PHE A 53 5.57 1.47 -14.97
N THR A 54 6.38 1.88 -14.01
CA THR A 54 7.77 2.26 -14.24
C THR A 54 8.53 2.05 -12.93
N ASP A 55 9.72 1.43 -12.97
CA ASP A 55 10.68 1.38 -11.84
C ASP A 55 11.07 2.74 -11.27
N LEU A 56 10.60 3.81 -11.90
CA LEU A 56 10.64 5.14 -11.37
C LEU A 56 9.31 5.38 -10.64
N ARG A 57 9.37 5.48 -9.31
CA ARG A 57 8.46 6.37 -8.57
C ARG A 57 8.69 7.77 -9.14
N ASN A 58 8.07 8.08 -10.27
CA ASN A 58 8.08 9.40 -10.89
C ASN A 58 7.37 10.33 -9.91
N THR A 59 8.18 10.90 -9.04
CA THR A 59 7.80 11.84 -8.02
C THR A 59 8.46 13.13 -8.41
N ALA A 60 7.67 14.11 -8.79
CA ALA A 60 8.17 15.45 -8.97
C ALA A 60 7.97 16.22 -7.66
N ILE A 61 9.04 16.83 -7.17
CA ILE A 61 8.96 17.76 -6.05
C ILE A 61 8.66 19.14 -6.60
N PHE A 62 7.77 19.87 -5.95
CA PHE A 62 7.50 21.25 -6.33
C PHE A 62 8.58 22.13 -5.73
N GLU A 63 9.05 23.07 -6.55
CA GLU A 63 9.89 24.17 -6.11
C GLU A 63 9.00 25.27 -5.53
N GLN A 64 9.33 25.73 -4.33
CA GLN A 64 8.73 26.93 -3.76
C GLN A 64 9.40 28.14 -4.43
N LYS A 65 8.72 28.77 -5.39
CA LYS A 65 9.32 29.89 -6.14
C LYS A 65 9.39 31.19 -5.35
N ASP A 66 8.51 31.34 -4.37
CA ASP A 66 8.43 32.52 -3.53
C ASP A 66 7.80 32.16 -2.18
N SER A 67 8.58 32.33 -1.12
CA SER A 67 8.19 32.03 0.26
C SER A 67 7.14 33.01 0.81
N THR A 68 7.01 34.19 0.19
CA THR A 68 6.02 35.21 0.57
C THR A 68 4.66 34.95 -0.05
N THR A 69 4.58 34.19 -1.16
CA THR A 69 3.32 33.88 -1.86
C THR A 69 2.82 32.44 -1.65
N ASN A 70 3.57 31.59 -0.92
CA ASN A 70 3.24 30.16 -0.74
C ASN A 70 2.94 29.47 -2.09
N ASN A 71 3.74 29.82 -3.10
CA ASN A 71 3.58 29.40 -4.48
C ASN A 71 4.56 28.27 -4.82
N TRP A 72 4.00 27.16 -5.29
CA TRP A 72 4.70 25.92 -5.59
C TRP A 72 4.56 25.62 -7.07
N THR A 73 5.64 25.25 -7.74
CA THR A 73 5.61 24.90 -9.16
C THR A 73 6.41 23.65 -9.45
N THR A 74 5.92 22.82 -10.35
CA THR A 74 6.67 21.68 -10.91
C THR A 74 6.34 21.51 -12.38
N THR A 75 7.23 20.83 -13.09
CA THR A 75 7.05 20.45 -14.49
C THR A 75 7.26 18.96 -14.62
N ILE A 76 6.35 18.30 -15.34
CA ILE A 76 6.43 16.87 -15.62
C ILE A 76 6.35 16.62 -17.13
N SER A 77 7.14 15.68 -17.63
CA SER A 77 7.11 15.27 -19.03
C SER A 77 6.13 14.11 -19.19
N LEU A 78 5.10 14.28 -20.02
CA LEU A 78 4.06 13.28 -20.25
C LEU A 78 3.92 12.99 -21.74
N SER A 79 3.91 11.73 -22.15
CA SER A 79 3.57 11.34 -23.53
C SER A 79 2.07 11.15 -23.74
N THR A 80 1.32 10.82 -22.68
CA THR A 80 -0.12 10.55 -22.69
C THR A 80 -0.80 11.12 -21.44
N ALA A 81 -2.14 11.19 -21.44
CA ALA A 81 -2.90 11.59 -20.28
C ALA A 81 -2.80 10.55 -19.16
N GLN A 82 -2.55 10.98 -17.93
CA GLN A 82 -2.17 10.09 -16.81
C GLN A 82 -2.68 10.62 -15.47
N GLU A 83 -3.02 9.72 -14.55
CA GLU A 83 -3.48 10.06 -13.20
C GLU A 83 -2.30 10.28 -12.24
N TRP A 84 -2.31 11.40 -11.53
CA TRP A 84 -1.28 11.78 -10.59
C TRP A 84 -1.87 12.20 -9.26
N LYS A 85 -1.20 11.82 -8.17
CA LYS A 85 -1.57 12.15 -6.81
C LYS A 85 -0.71 13.30 -6.31
N VAL A 86 -1.35 14.41 -5.98
CA VAL A 86 -0.71 15.56 -5.32
C VAL A 86 -0.69 15.30 -3.81
N ASN A 87 0.44 15.56 -3.17
CA ASN A 87 0.63 15.48 -1.72
C ASN A 87 1.17 16.82 -1.22
N ILE A 88 0.43 17.46 -0.32
CA ILE A 88 0.79 18.75 0.30
C ILE A 88 1.03 18.48 1.79
N GLY A 89 2.31 18.45 2.16
CA GLY A 89 2.74 17.95 3.46
C GLY A 89 2.21 16.54 3.73
N ASN A 90 1.80 16.29 4.98
CA ASN A 90 1.19 15.02 5.40
C ASN A 90 -0.33 15.14 5.59
N LYS A 91 -0.94 16.25 5.16
CA LYS A 91 -2.31 16.64 5.55
C LYS A 91 -3.30 16.64 4.40
N TRP A 92 -2.88 17.06 3.20
CA TRP A 92 -3.79 17.19 2.06
C TRP A 92 -3.28 16.40 0.87
N THR A 93 -4.23 15.78 0.18
CA THR A 93 -3.97 15.03 -1.04
C THR A 93 -5.19 15.03 -1.93
N PHE A 94 -4.97 15.07 -3.24
CA PHE A 94 -6.01 14.96 -4.26
C PHE A 94 -5.42 14.40 -5.55
N ASN A 95 -6.28 13.89 -6.43
CA ASN A 95 -5.88 13.30 -7.70
C ASN A 95 -6.12 14.28 -8.84
N LEU A 96 -5.27 14.22 -9.86
CA LEU A 96 -5.37 14.98 -11.10
C LEU A 96 -5.22 14.04 -12.28
N LEU A 97 -6.02 14.24 -13.34
CA LEU A 97 -5.72 13.68 -14.65
C LEU A 97 -4.97 14.74 -15.46
N LEU A 98 -3.68 14.49 -15.70
CA LEU A 98 -2.77 15.43 -16.33
C LEU A 98 -2.58 15.08 -17.80
N PHE A 99 -2.59 16.10 -18.66
CA PHE A 99 -2.48 15.97 -20.11
C PHE A 99 -1.17 16.59 -20.60
N PRO A 100 -0.50 15.98 -21.60
CA PRO A 100 0.63 16.58 -22.29
C PRO A 100 0.37 18.04 -22.69
N ASN A 101 1.36 18.92 -22.45
CA ASN A 101 1.29 20.34 -22.81
C ASN A 101 0.17 21.12 -22.12
N ASP A 102 -0.22 20.75 -20.89
CA ASP A 102 -1.14 21.54 -20.06
C ASP A 102 -0.39 22.50 -19.11
N GLN A 103 -1.05 23.57 -18.69
CA GLN A 103 -0.56 24.56 -17.72
C GLN A 103 -1.63 24.77 -16.66
N LEU A 104 -1.60 23.92 -15.63
CA LEU A 104 -2.55 23.99 -14.53
C LEU A 104 -2.10 25.03 -13.49
N GLU A 105 -3.02 25.90 -13.10
CA GLU A 105 -2.87 26.76 -11.93
C GLU A 105 -4.00 26.48 -10.95
N ILE A 106 -3.65 26.10 -9.72
CA ILE A 106 -4.57 25.62 -8.69
C ILE A 106 -4.39 26.49 -7.46
N LYS A 107 -5.49 26.92 -6.84
CA LYS A 107 -5.49 27.63 -5.57
C LYS A 107 -6.29 26.85 -4.54
N LEU A 108 -5.69 26.61 -3.38
CA LEU A 108 -6.39 26.00 -2.25
C LEU A 108 -6.96 27.09 -1.34
N ASP A 109 -8.15 26.85 -0.80
CA ASP A 109 -8.71 27.64 0.29
C ASP A 109 -8.21 27.16 1.66
N GLU A 110 -8.62 27.83 2.75
CA GLU A 110 -8.16 27.49 4.10
C GLU A 110 -8.59 26.10 4.58
N LYS A 111 -9.67 25.55 4.00
CA LYS A 111 -10.18 24.20 4.28
C LYS A 111 -9.47 23.14 3.45
N GLY A 112 -8.84 23.54 2.35
CA GLY A 112 -8.10 22.69 1.44
C GLY A 112 -8.86 22.34 0.16
N ALA A 113 -10.00 23.00 -0.10
CA ALA A 113 -10.71 22.83 -1.36
C ALA A 113 -9.90 23.50 -2.49
N ALA A 114 -9.69 22.76 -3.57
CA ALA A 114 -8.94 23.22 -4.74
C ALA A 114 -9.86 23.94 -5.74
N LYS A 115 -9.39 25.09 -6.23
CA LYS A 115 -9.98 25.84 -7.34
C LYS A 115 -8.97 25.93 -8.49
N PHE A 116 -9.38 25.59 -9.70
CA PHE A 116 -8.51 25.52 -10.86
C PHE A 116 -8.66 26.80 -11.67
N LEU A 117 -7.65 27.66 -11.57
CA LEU A 117 -7.66 29.01 -12.12
C LEU A 117 -7.30 29.05 -13.60
N LYS A 118 -6.45 28.12 -14.07
CA LYS A 118 -5.95 28.07 -15.44
C LYS A 118 -5.65 26.63 -15.86
N GLY A 119 -5.79 26.35 -17.15
CA GLY A 119 -5.39 25.08 -17.77
C GLY A 119 -6.40 24.59 -18.81
N LYS A 120 -5.93 23.78 -19.75
CA LYS A 120 -6.78 23.12 -20.76
C LYS A 120 -7.77 22.17 -20.13
N THR A 121 -7.37 21.50 -19.04
CA THR A 121 -8.19 20.53 -18.31
C THR A 121 -8.54 21.01 -16.89
N ALA A 122 -8.49 22.32 -16.66
CA ALA A 122 -8.76 22.93 -15.36
C ALA A 122 -10.21 22.67 -14.90
N LYS A 123 -11.17 22.81 -15.81
CA LYS A 123 -12.60 22.66 -15.50
C LYS A 123 -12.95 21.21 -15.18
N GLU A 124 -12.39 20.26 -15.93
CA GLU A 124 -12.54 18.83 -15.69
C GLU A 124 -11.92 18.44 -14.35
N ASN A 125 -10.67 18.82 -14.08
CA ASN A 125 -10.03 18.51 -12.81
C ASN A 125 -10.75 19.18 -11.61
N GLU A 126 -11.24 20.41 -11.74
CA GLU A 126 -12.05 21.06 -10.68
C GLU A 126 -13.31 20.25 -10.35
N SER A 127 -13.91 19.60 -11.35
CA SER A 127 -15.10 18.78 -11.17
C SER A 127 -14.79 17.40 -10.59
N THR A 128 -13.54 16.95 -10.60
CA THR A 128 -13.16 15.56 -10.30
C THR A 128 -11.90 15.37 -9.44
N TYR A 129 -11.35 16.37 -8.76
CA TYR A 129 -10.07 16.17 -8.04
C TYR A 129 -10.22 15.32 -6.76
N ASP A 130 -11.39 15.36 -6.11
CA ASP A 130 -11.65 14.75 -4.80
C ASP A 130 -12.82 13.76 -4.78
N TRP A 131 -13.41 13.42 -5.93
CA TRP A 131 -14.63 12.62 -5.95
C TRP A 131 -14.41 11.18 -5.46
N LEU A 132 -13.28 10.54 -5.79
CA LEU A 132 -13.08 9.10 -5.55
C LEU A 132 -12.95 8.76 -4.05
N PRO A 133 -12.13 9.47 -3.23
CA PRO A 133 -12.13 9.24 -1.78
C PRO A 133 -13.49 9.52 -1.14
N ASN A 134 -14.18 10.58 -1.57
CA ASN A 134 -15.50 10.93 -1.06
C ASN A 134 -16.56 9.88 -1.42
N PHE A 135 -16.48 9.29 -2.61
CA PHE A 135 -17.32 8.19 -3.04
C PHE A 135 -17.17 6.98 -2.11
N TYR A 136 -15.94 6.52 -1.86
CA TYR A 136 -15.72 5.37 -0.98
C TYR A 136 -16.03 5.65 0.49
N ASN A 137 -15.81 6.87 0.98
CA ASN A 137 -16.24 7.27 2.33
C ASN A 137 -17.77 7.19 2.48
N ALA A 138 -18.53 7.62 1.47
CA ALA A 138 -19.98 7.48 1.48
C ALA A 138 -20.41 6.00 1.44
N VAL A 139 -19.76 5.17 0.62
CA VAL A 139 -20.00 3.72 0.56
C VAL A 139 -19.78 3.04 1.91
N GLN A 140 -18.75 3.43 2.67
CA GLN A 140 -18.55 2.91 4.03
C GLN A 140 -19.74 3.20 4.95
N GLY A 141 -20.38 4.36 4.80
CA GLY A 141 -21.59 4.73 5.52
C GLY A 141 -22.82 3.86 5.18
N PHE A 142 -22.78 3.09 4.08
CA PHE A 142 -23.87 2.19 3.69
C PHE A 142 -23.78 0.81 4.35
N ALA A 143 -22.69 0.53 5.08
CA ALA A 143 -22.44 -0.78 5.71
C ALA A 143 -23.49 -1.20 6.75
N THR A 144 -24.39 -0.32 7.19
CA THR A 144 -25.48 -0.63 8.12
C THR A 144 -26.83 -0.88 7.44
N SER A 145 -26.89 -0.70 6.12
CA SER A 145 -28.11 -0.93 5.34
C SER A 145 -28.15 -2.36 4.85
N GLU A 146 -29.34 -2.97 4.78
CA GLU A 146 -29.52 -4.29 4.16
C GLU A 146 -29.08 -4.30 2.68
N PRO A 147 -28.66 -5.46 2.11
CA PRO A 147 -28.06 -5.52 0.77
C PRO A 147 -28.86 -4.83 -0.33
N LYS A 148 -30.19 -5.03 -0.39
CA LYS A 148 -31.04 -4.39 -1.42
C LYS A 148 -31.12 -2.88 -1.32
N GLU A 149 -30.97 -2.33 -0.11
CA GLU A 149 -30.97 -0.89 0.11
C GLU A 149 -29.59 -0.30 -0.14
N ALA A 150 -28.53 -1.02 0.22
CA ALA A 150 -27.17 -0.61 -0.05
C ALA A 150 -26.89 -0.50 -1.56
N THR A 151 -27.35 -1.45 -2.38
CA THR A 151 -27.18 -1.37 -3.85
C THR A 151 -27.87 -0.14 -4.42
N LYS A 152 -29.11 0.16 -4.01
CA LYS A 152 -29.82 1.39 -4.41
C LYS A 152 -29.06 2.66 -4.01
N LYS A 153 -28.45 2.68 -2.82
CA LYS A 153 -27.65 3.82 -2.36
C LYS A 153 -26.38 3.98 -3.19
N ILE A 154 -25.69 2.89 -3.54
CA ILE A 154 -24.51 2.92 -4.42
C ILE A 154 -24.89 3.43 -5.81
N ASP A 155 -26.01 2.96 -6.39
CA ASP A 155 -26.51 3.42 -7.68
C ASP A 155 -26.89 4.90 -7.65
N SER A 156 -27.63 5.32 -6.62
CA SER A 156 -28.02 6.72 -6.43
C SER A 156 -26.81 7.64 -6.29
N LEU A 157 -25.80 7.21 -5.52
CA LEU A 157 -24.53 7.94 -5.35
C LEU A 157 -23.80 8.08 -6.70
N THR A 158 -23.70 6.99 -7.45
CA THR A 158 -23.07 6.98 -8.79
C THR A 158 -23.78 7.95 -9.74
N ASN A 159 -25.12 7.91 -9.76
CA ASN A 159 -25.94 8.81 -10.56
C ASN A 159 -25.82 10.29 -10.12
N ALA A 160 -25.63 10.54 -8.82
CA ALA A 160 -25.41 11.89 -8.31
C ALA A 160 -24.06 12.47 -8.78
N TYR A 161 -22.99 11.65 -8.79
CA TYR A 161 -21.69 12.09 -9.32
C TYR A 161 -21.72 12.35 -10.82
N ILE A 162 -22.36 11.48 -11.62
CA ILE A 162 -22.45 11.73 -13.07
C ILE A 162 -23.31 12.96 -13.36
N SER A 163 -24.42 13.17 -12.64
CA SER A 163 -25.25 14.35 -12.80
C SER A 163 -24.50 15.64 -12.42
N THR A 164 -23.69 15.60 -11.36
CA THR A 164 -22.85 16.73 -10.95
C THR A 164 -21.80 17.05 -12.01
N TYR A 165 -21.15 16.03 -12.55
CA TYR A 165 -20.18 16.19 -13.64
C TYR A 165 -20.83 16.77 -14.90
N GLU A 166 -21.95 16.22 -15.36
CA GLU A 166 -22.66 16.72 -16.56
C GLU A 166 -23.15 18.16 -16.39
N LYS A 167 -23.60 18.53 -15.20
CA LYS A 167 -23.98 19.92 -14.88
C LYS A 167 -22.82 20.90 -15.01
N ALA A 168 -21.59 20.47 -14.72
CA ALA A 168 -20.42 21.33 -14.92
C ALA A 168 -20.20 21.67 -16.40
N PHE A 169 -20.70 20.82 -17.32
CA PHE A 169 -20.47 20.91 -18.76
C PHE A 169 -21.74 21.23 -19.58
N THR A 170 -22.74 21.90 -18.99
CA THR A 170 -23.94 22.33 -19.74
C THR A 170 -23.63 23.30 -20.87
N ASP A 171 -22.69 24.21 -20.64
CA ASP A 171 -22.36 25.29 -21.57
C ASP A 171 -21.06 25.03 -22.38
N SER A 172 -20.47 23.85 -22.23
CA SER A 172 -19.17 23.51 -22.84
C SER A 172 -18.99 21.99 -22.92
N LYS A 173 -18.35 21.47 -23.97
CA LYS A 173 -18.00 20.04 -24.01
C LYS A 173 -16.71 19.74 -23.22
N PRO A 174 -16.66 18.69 -22.39
CA PRO A 174 -15.42 18.25 -21.78
C PRO A 174 -14.46 17.71 -22.83
N ASN A 175 -13.17 17.66 -22.50
CA ASN A 175 -12.19 16.92 -23.27
C ASN A 175 -12.65 15.44 -23.43
N PRO A 176 -12.75 14.89 -24.65
CA PRO A 176 -13.30 13.54 -24.87
C PRO A 176 -12.54 12.42 -24.15
N THR A 177 -11.21 12.54 -24.05
CA THR A 177 -10.37 11.57 -23.33
C THR A 177 -10.64 11.65 -21.83
N PHE A 178 -10.79 12.86 -21.29
CA PHE A 178 -11.13 13.06 -19.88
C PHE A 178 -12.53 12.53 -19.56
N ASP A 179 -13.54 12.87 -20.37
CA ASP A 179 -14.91 12.38 -20.21
C ASP A 179 -14.97 10.85 -20.23
N THR A 180 -14.31 10.23 -21.21
CA THR A 180 -14.18 8.76 -21.28
C THR A 180 -13.51 8.19 -20.03
N TYR A 181 -12.41 8.79 -19.58
CA TYR A 181 -11.72 8.39 -18.36
C TYR A 181 -12.63 8.47 -17.14
N PHE A 182 -13.26 9.62 -16.88
CA PHE A 182 -14.05 9.85 -15.68
C PHE A 182 -15.27 8.93 -15.62
N ARG A 183 -15.99 8.77 -16.74
CA ARG A 183 -17.14 7.86 -16.81
C ARG A 183 -16.73 6.41 -16.59
N THR A 184 -15.57 6.02 -17.12
CA THR A 184 -15.02 4.68 -16.90
C THR A 184 -14.65 4.48 -15.43
N GLU A 185 -13.96 5.44 -14.82
CA GLU A 185 -13.60 5.38 -13.41
C GLU A 185 -14.80 5.33 -12.49
N LEU A 186 -15.81 6.15 -12.73
CA LEU A 186 -17.03 6.16 -11.95
C LEU A 186 -17.76 4.81 -12.05
N LYS A 187 -17.78 4.21 -13.25
CA LYS A 187 -18.37 2.87 -13.44
C LYS A 187 -17.59 1.79 -12.70
N LEU A 188 -16.26 1.85 -12.74
CA LEU A 188 -15.40 0.89 -12.05
C LEU A 188 -15.48 1.06 -10.52
N ALA A 189 -15.52 2.29 -10.02
CA ALA A 189 -15.72 2.59 -8.61
C ALA A 189 -17.06 2.06 -8.11
N GLN A 190 -18.14 2.18 -8.91
CA GLN A 190 -19.44 1.56 -8.62
C GLN A 190 -19.28 0.04 -8.44
N ILE A 191 -18.67 -0.65 -9.40
CA ILE A 191 -18.50 -2.11 -9.33
C ILE A 191 -17.64 -2.52 -8.13
N LEU A 192 -16.56 -1.79 -7.87
CA LEU A 192 -15.70 -2.05 -6.71
C LEU A 192 -16.45 -1.81 -5.38
N ALA A 193 -17.33 -0.80 -5.31
CA ALA A 193 -18.19 -0.60 -4.15
C ALA A 193 -19.18 -1.75 -3.93
N TYR A 194 -19.77 -2.29 -5.00
CA TYR A 194 -20.59 -3.51 -4.92
C TYR A 194 -19.79 -4.71 -4.38
N ASN A 195 -18.53 -4.85 -4.78
CA ASN A 195 -17.67 -5.94 -4.32
C ASN A 195 -17.16 -5.74 -2.89
N GLN A 196 -16.97 -4.49 -2.46
CA GLN A 196 -16.48 -4.16 -1.13
C GLN A 196 -17.59 -4.19 -0.06
N TYR A 197 -18.81 -3.79 -0.43
CA TYR A 197 -19.95 -3.69 0.48
C TYR A 197 -20.20 -4.94 1.35
N PRO A 198 -20.22 -6.18 0.81
CA PRO A 198 -20.52 -7.38 1.58
C PRO A 198 -19.58 -7.58 2.78
N TYR A 199 -18.30 -7.25 2.61
CA TYR A 199 -17.32 -7.33 3.69
C TYR A 199 -17.58 -6.29 4.78
N LEU A 200 -17.99 -5.08 4.39
CA LEU A 200 -18.32 -4.01 5.31
C LEU A 200 -19.59 -4.37 6.10
N TYR A 201 -20.62 -4.86 5.43
CA TYR A 201 -21.88 -5.30 6.02
C TYR A 201 -21.69 -6.51 6.94
N GLY A 202 -20.98 -7.54 6.48
CA GLY A 202 -20.66 -8.73 7.27
C GLY A 202 -19.98 -8.40 8.59
N ARG A 203 -19.01 -7.47 8.56
CA ARG A 203 -18.37 -6.99 9.78
C ARG A 203 -19.35 -6.32 10.76
N GLN A 204 -20.38 -5.62 10.27
CA GLN A 204 -21.39 -4.99 11.13
C GLN A 204 -22.29 -6.02 11.80
N ILE A 205 -22.66 -7.09 11.08
CA ILE A 205 -23.56 -8.12 11.60
C ILE A 205 -22.84 -9.31 12.26
N GLY A 206 -21.50 -9.30 12.27
CA GLY A 206 -20.68 -10.40 12.79
C GLY A 206 -20.62 -11.64 11.90
N GLU A 207 -20.99 -11.51 10.62
CA GLU A 207 -20.93 -12.60 9.63
C GLU A 207 -19.67 -12.48 8.77
N ARG A 208 -18.89 -13.56 8.69
CA ARG A 208 -17.64 -13.62 7.91
C ARG A 208 -17.78 -14.44 6.64
N ASP A 209 -18.77 -15.31 6.57
CA ASP A 209 -19.09 -16.07 5.35
C ASP A 209 -19.90 -15.19 4.39
N MET A 210 -19.21 -14.65 3.38
CA MET A 210 -19.84 -13.80 2.38
C MET A 210 -20.91 -14.55 1.57
N SER A 211 -20.87 -15.88 1.48
CA SER A 211 -21.90 -16.65 0.77
C SER A 211 -23.28 -16.56 1.43
N LYS A 212 -23.33 -16.29 2.74
CA LYS A 212 -24.57 -16.07 3.49
C LYS A 212 -25.12 -14.65 3.33
N ILE A 213 -24.27 -13.69 2.92
CA ILE A 213 -24.64 -12.30 2.66
C ILE A 213 -25.01 -12.11 1.17
N LEU A 214 -24.30 -12.81 0.29
CA LEU A 214 -24.35 -12.65 -1.17
C LEU A 214 -25.34 -13.61 -1.81
N THR A 215 -26.61 -13.24 -1.77
CA THR A 215 -27.66 -13.91 -2.57
C THR A 215 -27.35 -13.86 -4.07
N ASP A 216 -27.87 -14.82 -4.84
CA ASP A 216 -27.74 -14.80 -6.30
C ASP A 216 -28.36 -13.53 -6.92
N GLU A 217 -29.44 -13.02 -6.32
CA GLU A 217 -30.05 -11.73 -6.67
C GLU A 217 -29.05 -10.59 -6.51
N TYR A 218 -28.29 -10.54 -5.41
CA TYR A 218 -27.26 -9.52 -5.22
C TYR A 218 -26.16 -9.66 -6.27
N LYS A 219 -25.64 -10.87 -6.52
CA LYS A 219 -24.58 -11.09 -7.52
C LYS A 219 -25.01 -10.63 -8.92
N GLN A 220 -26.26 -10.91 -9.30
CA GLN A 220 -26.83 -10.47 -10.58
C GLN A 220 -27.05 -8.95 -10.65
N SER A 221 -27.14 -8.27 -9.50
CA SER A 221 -27.27 -6.81 -9.45
C SER A 221 -25.94 -6.06 -9.67
N ILE A 222 -24.80 -6.76 -9.58
CA ILE A 222 -23.48 -6.15 -9.78
C ILE A 222 -23.38 -5.67 -11.24
N PRO A 223 -23.09 -4.38 -11.48
CA PRO A 223 -23.00 -3.89 -12.84
C PRO A 223 -21.87 -4.58 -13.62
N THR A 224 -22.11 -4.86 -14.90
CA THR A 224 -21.07 -5.39 -15.79
C THR A 224 -20.24 -4.26 -16.37
N PHE A 225 -18.97 -4.55 -16.65
CA PHE A 225 -18.07 -3.65 -17.36
C PHE A 225 -17.28 -4.44 -18.40
N LYS A 226 -17.30 -3.97 -19.63
CA LYS A 226 -16.51 -4.54 -20.72
C LYS A 226 -15.29 -3.66 -20.94
N ALA A 227 -14.12 -4.22 -20.61
CA ALA A 227 -12.84 -3.61 -20.87
C ALA A 227 -12.65 -3.28 -22.36
N ASP A 228 -12.22 -2.06 -22.66
CA ASP A 228 -11.66 -1.69 -23.96
C ASP A 228 -10.14 -1.50 -23.84
N SER A 229 -9.39 -2.52 -24.23
CA SER A 229 -7.93 -2.53 -24.12
C SER A 229 -7.21 -1.78 -25.24
N ASN A 230 -7.91 -1.04 -26.09
CA ASN A 230 -7.29 -0.27 -27.17
C ASN A 230 -7.03 1.20 -26.80
N THR A 231 -7.26 1.56 -25.53
CA THR A 231 -7.17 2.95 -25.06
C THR A 231 -6.07 3.08 -24.01
N ASP A 232 -4.96 3.72 -24.39
CA ASP A 232 -3.77 3.84 -23.53
C ASP A 232 -3.99 4.64 -22.23
N TYR A 233 -5.11 5.36 -22.12
CA TYR A 233 -5.46 6.24 -21.00
C TYR A 233 -6.49 5.62 -20.03
N ILE A 234 -7.02 4.42 -20.29
CA ILE A 234 -8.06 3.79 -19.45
C ILE A 234 -7.48 2.89 -18.34
N TYR A 235 -6.14 2.76 -18.26
CA TYR A 235 -5.46 1.90 -17.28
C TYR A 235 -5.27 2.54 -15.91
N THR A 236 -6.39 2.82 -15.26
CA THR A 236 -6.45 3.44 -13.93
C THR A 236 -6.23 2.42 -12.81
N SER A 237 -6.08 2.90 -11.58
CA SER A 237 -6.05 2.02 -10.41
C SER A 237 -7.33 1.18 -10.28
N SER A 238 -8.51 1.77 -10.53
CA SER A 238 -9.81 1.10 -10.47
C SER A 238 -9.97 0.04 -11.56
N TYR A 239 -9.47 0.31 -12.77
CA TYR A 239 -9.53 -0.63 -13.88
C TYR A 239 -8.69 -1.87 -13.59
N LEU A 240 -7.45 -1.68 -13.11
CA LEU A 240 -6.58 -2.81 -12.77
C LEU A 240 -7.14 -3.59 -11.58
N MET A 241 -7.72 -2.91 -10.58
CA MET A 241 -8.44 -3.53 -9.48
C MET A 241 -9.60 -4.40 -9.97
N HIS A 242 -10.39 -3.89 -10.92
CA HIS A 242 -11.52 -4.62 -11.48
C HIS A 242 -11.07 -5.87 -12.25
N VAL A 243 -10.09 -5.73 -13.16
CA VAL A 243 -9.56 -6.88 -13.92
C VAL A 243 -8.96 -7.92 -12.99
N TYR A 244 -8.22 -7.47 -11.99
CA TYR A 244 -7.66 -8.34 -10.95
C TYR A 244 -8.76 -9.09 -10.18
N ASN A 245 -9.76 -8.40 -9.65
CA ASN A 245 -10.84 -9.06 -8.90
C ASN A 245 -11.62 -10.06 -9.76
N ASN A 246 -11.85 -9.75 -11.05
CA ASN A 246 -12.49 -10.68 -11.97
C ASN A 246 -11.62 -11.90 -12.29
N SER A 247 -10.29 -11.77 -12.20
CA SER A 247 -9.39 -12.88 -12.50
C SER A 247 -9.26 -13.87 -11.35
N LEU A 248 -9.45 -13.42 -10.09
CA LEU A 248 -9.45 -14.29 -8.92
C LEU A 248 -10.57 -15.35 -8.97
N GLY A 249 -11.64 -15.15 -9.75
CA GLY A 249 -12.78 -16.06 -9.82
C GLY A 249 -13.65 -16.04 -8.56
N GLU A 250 -14.91 -16.49 -8.68
CA GLU A 250 -15.90 -16.39 -7.58
C GLU A 250 -15.48 -17.17 -6.33
N ASN A 251 -14.81 -18.32 -6.51
CA ASN A 251 -14.45 -19.19 -5.40
C ASN A 251 -13.35 -18.63 -4.49
N CYS A 252 -12.60 -17.62 -4.93
CA CYS A 252 -11.48 -17.04 -4.19
C CYS A 252 -11.86 -15.83 -3.31
N VAL A 253 -13.04 -15.26 -3.55
CA VAL A 253 -13.49 -14.02 -2.89
C VAL A 253 -14.46 -14.33 -1.73
N TYR A 254 -15.19 -15.46 -1.79
CA TYR A 254 -16.41 -15.66 -1.02
C TYR A 254 -16.45 -16.83 -0.02
N LYS A 255 -15.34 -17.54 0.24
CA LYS A 255 -15.32 -18.67 1.20
C LYS A 255 -14.60 -18.30 2.50
N GLU A 256 -15.25 -18.63 3.63
CA GLU A 256 -14.87 -18.31 5.02
C GLU A 256 -13.49 -18.86 5.44
N GLU A 257 -13.02 -19.93 4.80
CA GLU A 257 -11.94 -20.78 5.31
C GLU A 257 -10.73 -20.86 4.36
N GLN A 258 -10.38 -19.76 3.71
CA GLN A 258 -9.17 -19.74 2.89
C GLN A 258 -7.96 -19.49 3.78
N SER A 259 -7.13 -20.51 3.97
CA SER A 259 -5.78 -20.29 4.46
C SER A 259 -5.08 -19.25 3.58
N ARG A 260 -4.13 -18.50 4.15
CA ARG A 260 -3.42 -17.46 3.40
C ARG A 260 -2.74 -18.00 2.16
N THR A 261 -2.29 -19.25 2.22
CA THR A 261 -1.71 -19.99 1.09
C THR A 261 -2.74 -20.21 -0.02
N VAL A 262 -3.98 -20.56 0.32
CA VAL A 262 -5.07 -20.68 -0.68
C VAL A 262 -5.37 -19.33 -1.32
N PHE A 263 -5.46 -18.26 -0.52
CA PHE A 263 -5.67 -16.92 -1.06
C PHE A 263 -4.52 -16.50 -1.99
N LEU A 264 -3.27 -16.72 -1.60
CA LEU A 264 -2.11 -16.42 -2.44
C LEU A 264 -2.10 -17.23 -3.74
N LYS A 265 -2.46 -18.52 -3.68
CA LYS A 265 -2.61 -19.38 -4.86
C LYS A 265 -3.70 -18.86 -5.80
N CYS A 266 -4.85 -18.49 -5.26
CA CYS A 266 -5.92 -17.83 -6.01
C CYS A 266 -5.44 -16.55 -6.71
N GLN A 267 -4.68 -15.70 -6.01
CA GLN A 267 -4.09 -14.49 -6.59
C GLN A 267 -3.16 -14.79 -7.76
N TYR A 268 -2.39 -15.87 -7.64
CA TYR A 268 -1.47 -16.32 -8.66
C TYR A 268 -2.18 -16.96 -9.87
N GLU A 269 -3.20 -17.79 -9.66
CA GLU A 269 -3.99 -18.37 -10.75
C GLU A 269 -4.73 -17.27 -11.54
N GLY A 270 -5.31 -16.29 -10.84
CA GLY A 270 -5.91 -15.12 -11.48
C GLY A 270 -4.90 -14.28 -12.27
N LEU A 271 -3.67 -14.16 -11.75
CA LEU A 271 -2.56 -13.54 -12.46
C LEU A 271 -2.23 -14.32 -13.76
N GLN A 272 -2.17 -15.65 -13.71
CA GLN A 272 -1.91 -16.50 -14.88
C GLN A 272 -2.98 -16.33 -15.96
N LYS A 273 -4.26 -16.26 -15.60
CA LYS A 273 -5.35 -16.03 -16.56
C LYS A 273 -5.23 -14.68 -17.27
N ILE A 274 -4.94 -13.61 -16.52
CA ILE A 274 -4.68 -12.29 -17.09
C ILE A 274 -3.50 -12.35 -18.09
N TYR A 275 -2.47 -13.13 -17.77
CA TYR A 275 -1.31 -13.30 -18.63
C TYR A 275 -1.61 -13.96 -19.96
N GLU A 276 -2.67 -14.74 -20.08
CA GLU A 276 -2.98 -15.45 -21.31
C GLU A 276 -3.82 -14.58 -22.26
N GLU A 277 -4.70 -13.73 -21.72
CA GLU A 277 -5.79 -13.09 -22.48
C GLU A 277 -5.45 -11.76 -23.21
N ASN A 278 -4.42 -10.96 -22.83
CA ASN A 278 -4.23 -9.62 -23.47
C ASN A 278 -2.78 -9.10 -23.62
N LYS A 279 -2.23 -8.95 -24.84
CA LYS A 279 -0.78 -8.70 -25.08
C LYS A 279 -0.18 -7.40 -24.53
N THR A 280 -0.90 -6.27 -24.53
CA THR A 280 -0.39 -4.97 -24.06
C THR A 280 -0.72 -4.73 -22.59
N LEU A 281 -1.93 -5.12 -22.18
CA LEU A 281 -2.39 -5.09 -20.80
C LEU A 281 -1.64 -6.10 -19.90
N LYS A 282 -1.09 -7.17 -20.50
CA LYS A 282 -0.29 -8.24 -19.87
C LYS A 282 0.80 -7.70 -18.96
N LYS A 283 1.65 -6.77 -19.44
CA LYS A 283 2.82 -6.27 -18.66
C LYS A 283 2.39 -5.36 -17.50
N LEU A 284 1.36 -4.56 -17.73
CA LEU A 284 0.83 -3.61 -16.76
C LEU A 284 0.09 -4.35 -15.63
N LEU A 285 -0.80 -5.27 -15.97
CA LEU A 285 -1.46 -6.11 -14.99
C LEU A 285 -0.52 -7.13 -14.35
N ALA A 286 0.53 -7.56 -15.06
CA ALA A 286 1.64 -8.36 -14.49
C ALA A 286 2.10 -7.72 -13.21
N PHE A 287 2.52 -6.46 -13.34
CA PHE A 287 3.21 -5.76 -12.28
C PHE A 287 2.26 -5.48 -11.13
N SER A 288 1.08 -4.90 -11.42
CA SER A 288 0.13 -4.54 -10.37
C SER A 288 -0.32 -5.76 -9.57
N SER A 289 -0.49 -6.89 -10.25
CA SER A 289 -0.99 -8.12 -9.63
C SER A 289 0.14 -8.91 -8.95
N THR A 290 1.35 -8.90 -9.50
CA THR A 290 2.54 -9.46 -8.85
C THR A 290 2.88 -8.66 -7.57
N ASN A 291 2.72 -7.33 -7.60
CA ASN A 291 2.84 -6.51 -6.39
C ASN A 291 1.81 -6.89 -5.32
N ARG A 292 0.58 -7.25 -5.70
CA ARG A 292 -0.42 -7.76 -4.73
C ARG A 292 -0.01 -9.09 -4.13
N VAL A 293 0.48 -10.01 -4.96
CA VAL A 293 1.08 -11.27 -4.50
C VAL A 293 2.22 -10.96 -3.52
N PHE A 294 3.10 -10.00 -3.82
CA PHE A 294 4.15 -9.58 -2.89
C PHE A 294 3.61 -9.04 -1.56
N GLN A 295 2.60 -8.16 -1.59
CA GLN A 295 1.99 -7.66 -0.37
C GLN A 295 1.37 -8.79 0.45
N SER A 296 0.73 -9.77 -0.20
CA SER A 296 0.21 -10.96 0.45
C SER A 296 1.30 -11.85 1.02
N ILE A 297 2.44 -12.02 0.34
CA ILE A 297 3.62 -12.73 0.85
C ILE A 297 4.14 -12.04 2.09
N LYS A 298 4.36 -10.73 2.04
CA LYS A 298 4.80 -9.93 3.19
C LYS A 298 3.82 -10.08 4.35
N MET A 299 2.53 -10.08 4.05
CA MET A 299 1.48 -10.26 5.03
C MET A 299 1.44 -11.68 5.62
N ALA A 300 1.72 -12.71 4.82
CA ALA A 300 1.85 -14.10 5.27
C ALA A 300 3.14 -14.30 6.09
N GLY A 301 4.24 -13.66 5.67
CA GLY A 301 5.52 -13.64 6.37
C GLY A 301 5.46 -12.94 7.73
N VAL A 302 4.49 -12.05 7.96
CA VAL A 302 4.31 -11.33 9.24
C VAL A 302 3.22 -11.95 10.13
N MET A 303 2.41 -12.89 9.64
CA MET A 303 1.24 -13.37 10.39
C MET A 303 1.11 -14.90 10.46
N ASN A 304 0.79 -15.39 11.65
CA ASN A 304 -0.08 -16.54 11.99
C ASN A 304 -0.20 -17.71 11.02
N LEU A 305 0.92 -18.26 10.54
CA LEU A 305 0.94 -19.58 9.91
C LEU A 305 1.47 -20.59 10.91
N ASP A 306 0.86 -21.78 10.94
CA ASP A 306 1.47 -22.93 11.62
C ASP A 306 2.58 -23.55 10.76
N ALA A 307 3.32 -24.50 11.31
CA ALA A 307 4.44 -25.14 10.62
C ALA A 307 4.02 -25.88 9.33
N GLU A 308 2.82 -26.44 9.27
CA GLU A 308 2.32 -27.13 8.08
C GLU A 308 1.97 -26.12 6.98
N GLU A 309 1.33 -25.01 7.34
CA GLU A 309 1.01 -23.92 6.43
C GLU A 309 2.26 -23.20 5.94
N GLU A 310 3.27 -22.97 6.79
CA GLU A 310 4.57 -22.41 6.40
C GLU A 310 5.26 -23.30 5.35
N LYS A 311 5.20 -24.63 5.53
CA LYS A 311 5.73 -25.58 4.55
C LYS A 311 4.97 -25.52 3.22
N LYS A 312 3.63 -25.53 3.25
CA LYS A 312 2.78 -25.39 2.05
C LYS A 312 3.06 -24.08 1.32
N LEU A 313 3.19 -22.99 2.07
CA LEU A 313 3.53 -21.68 1.52
C LEU A 313 4.91 -21.73 0.85
N SER A 314 5.94 -22.27 1.52
CA SER A 314 7.29 -22.33 0.95
C SER A 314 7.32 -23.08 -0.39
N VAL A 315 6.64 -24.24 -0.48
CA VAL A 315 6.56 -25.01 -1.73
C VAL A 315 5.88 -24.18 -2.83
N PHE A 316 4.74 -23.56 -2.51
CA PHE A 316 4.02 -22.72 -3.46
C PHE A 316 4.86 -21.52 -3.95
N LEU A 317 5.62 -20.88 -3.05
CA LEU A 317 6.50 -19.75 -3.41
C LEU A 317 7.60 -20.18 -4.38
N ASP A 318 8.17 -21.38 -4.21
CA ASP A 318 9.15 -21.94 -5.13
C ASP A 318 8.55 -22.20 -6.52
N GLU A 319 7.43 -22.91 -6.59
CA GLU A 319 6.74 -23.22 -7.84
C GLU A 319 6.36 -21.93 -8.61
N MET A 320 5.81 -20.95 -7.89
CA MET A 320 5.45 -19.65 -8.45
C MET A 320 6.67 -18.89 -8.96
N TYR A 321 7.75 -18.82 -8.17
CA TYR A 321 8.97 -18.13 -8.58
C TYR A 321 9.59 -18.79 -9.81
N GLU A 322 9.65 -20.13 -9.86
CA GLU A 322 10.20 -20.85 -11.00
C GLU A 322 9.41 -20.59 -12.29
N ASP A 323 8.08 -20.66 -12.25
CA ASP A 323 7.24 -20.37 -13.43
C ASP A 323 7.38 -18.92 -13.90
N LEU A 324 7.33 -17.96 -12.97
CA LEU A 324 7.46 -16.53 -13.30
C LEU A 324 8.88 -16.17 -13.80
N ASN A 325 9.94 -16.70 -13.18
CA ASN A 325 11.31 -16.47 -13.61
C ASN A 325 11.61 -17.10 -14.96
N LYS A 326 10.99 -18.25 -15.29
CA LYS A 326 11.09 -18.86 -16.62
C LYS A 326 10.45 -17.98 -17.70
N LYS A 327 9.32 -17.33 -17.39
CA LYS A 327 8.60 -16.46 -18.33
C LYS A 327 9.25 -15.07 -18.47
N TYR A 328 9.83 -14.53 -17.39
CA TYR A 328 10.33 -13.15 -17.32
C TYR A 328 11.71 -13.04 -16.65
N PRO A 329 12.74 -13.74 -17.16
CA PRO A 329 14.04 -13.81 -16.49
C PRO A 329 14.71 -12.43 -16.39
N ASN A 330 15.39 -12.18 -15.27
CA ASN A 330 16.21 -10.98 -15.01
C ASN A 330 15.46 -9.64 -15.07
N THR A 331 14.14 -9.64 -14.89
CA THR A 331 13.36 -8.42 -14.70
C THR A 331 13.46 -7.93 -13.25
N GLU A 332 13.34 -6.61 -13.01
CA GLU A 332 13.46 -6.02 -11.67
C GLU A 332 12.41 -6.62 -10.72
N GLU A 333 11.23 -6.96 -11.24
CA GLU A 333 10.12 -7.59 -10.53
C GLU A 333 10.46 -8.99 -10.04
N ILE A 334 11.15 -9.81 -10.86
CA ILE A 334 11.55 -11.16 -10.48
C ILE A 334 12.71 -11.13 -9.48
N ILE A 335 13.63 -10.17 -9.62
CA ILE A 335 14.70 -9.94 -8.64
C ILE A 335 14.08 -9.54 -7.29
N PHE A 336 13.10 -8.64 -7.31
CA PHE A 336 12.36 -8.22 -6.13
C PHE A 336 11.55 -9.38 -5.51
N LEU A 337 10.83 -10.18 -6.32
CA LEU A 337 10.09 -11.35 -5.86
C LEU A 337 11.02 -12.32 -5.12
N LYS A 338 12.18 -12.63 -5.71
CA LYS A 338 13.18 -13.50 -5.11
C LYS A 338 13.59 -12.99 -3.73
N LYS A 339 13.91 -11.69 -3.64
CA LYS A 339 14.28 -11.05 -2.37
C LYS A 339 13.16 -11.17 -1.33
N GLN A 340 11.89 -10.96 -1.70
CA GLN A 340 10.76 -11.10 -0.77
C GLN A 340 10.55 -12.55 -0.30
N ILE A 341 10.71 -13.53 -1.19
CA ILE A 341 10.66 -14.95 -0.82
C ILE A 341 11.78 -15.29 0.17
N GLU A 342 13.00 -14.83 -0.08
CA GLU A 342 14.14 -15.04 0.82
C GLU A 342 13.92 -14.40 2.19
N LEU A 343 13.41 -13.15 2.24
CA LEU A 343 13.03 -12.50 3.49
C LEU A 343 11.93 -13.29 4.21
N THR A 344 10.97 -13.86 3.49
CA THR A 344 9.87 -14.62 4.09
C THR A 344 10.37 -15.89 4.75
N ARG A 345 11.33 -16.58 4.13
CA ARG A 345 12.01 -17.74 4.71
C ARG A 345 12.79 -17.40 5.97
N LYS A 346 13.50 -16.27 5.97
CA LYS A 346 14.23 -15.81 7.17
C LYS A 346 13.30 -15.56 8.36
N MET A 347 12.02 -15.29 8.09
CA MET A 347 10.99 -15.06 9.08
C MET A 347 10.18 -16.31 9.44
N SER A 348 10.47 -17.48 8.87
CA SER A 348 9.81 -18.75 9.21
C SER A 348 10.24 -19.28 10.57
N SER A 349 9.37 -20.09 11.20
CA SER A 349 9.68 -20.77 12.45
C SER A 349 10.98 -21.58 12.34
N GLY A 350 11.79 -21.55 13.40
CA GLY A 350 13.11 -22.19 13.48
C GLY A 350 14.25 -21.44 12.78
N SER A 351 13.96 -20.39 12.01
CA SER A 351 15.01 -19.57 11.40
C SER A 351 15.67 -18.64 12.42
N PRO A 352 16.99 -18.39 12.33
CA PRO A 352 17.64 -17.44 13.22
C PRO A 352 17.11 -16.02 12.95
N ALA A 353 16.75 -15.31 14.02
CA ALA A 353 16.35 -13.91 13.90
C ALA A 353 17.55 -13.05 13.45
N ALA A 354 17.26 -12.01 12.66
CA ALA A 354 18.26 -11.04 12.24
C ALA A 354 18.90 -10.36 13.46
N SER A 355 20.20 -10.09 13.43
CA SER A 355 20.84 -9.41 14.56
C SER A 355 20.54 -7.91 14.55
N PHE A 356 20.41 -7.32 15.74
CA PHE A 356 20.42 -5.87 15.92
C PHE A 356 21.22 -5.50 17.16
N SER A 357 21.63 -4.23 17.22
CA SER A 357 22.29 -3.61 18.36
C SER A 357 21.79 -2.18 18.46
N LEU A 358 21.02 -1.88 19.49
CA LEU A 358 20.30 -0.62 19.66
C LEU A 358 20.58 0.00 21.02
N LYS A 359 20.31 1.31 21.13
CA LYS A 359 20.40 2.03 22.39
C LYS A 359 19.10 1.87 23.18
N ASP A 360 19.24 1.58 24.46
CA ASP A 360 18.13 1.61 25.40
C ASP A 360 17.87 3.02 25.95
N LYS A 361 16.82 3.15 26.76
CA LYS A 361 16.41 4.41 27.41
C LYS A 361 17.50 5.06 28.28
N ASP A 362 18.47 4.26 28.75
CA ASP A 362 19.57 4.70 29.62
C ASP A 362 20.88 4.90 28.82
N GLY A 363 20.83 4.76 27.48
CA GLY A 363 21.96 4.93 26.56
C GLY A 363 22.90 3.72 26.49
N LYS A 364 22.56 2.63 27.17
CA LYS A 364 23.30 1.36 27.08
C LYS A 364 22.96 0.69 25.76
N THR A 365 23.97 0.09 25.14
CA THR A 365 23.76 -0.72 23.94
C THR A 365 23.26 -2.10 24.36
N VAL A 366 22.13 -2.52 23.78
CA VAL A 366 21.57 -3.86 23.93
C VAL A 366 21.53 -4.50 22.54
N SER A 367 22.13 -5.67 22.42
CA SER A 367 22.08 -6.48 21.22
C SER A 367 21.21 -7.72 21.43
N LEU A 368 20.68 -8.28 20.34
CA LEU A 368 19.92 -9.52 20.43
C LEU A 368 20.76 -10.68 21.00
N ALA A 369 22.08 -10.67 20.75
CA ALA A 369 23.00 -11.66 21.28
C ALA A 369 23.11 -11.63 22.81
N ASP A 370 22.94 -10.44 23.43
CA ASP A 370 22.98 -10.29 24.89
C ASP A 370 21.79 -10.97 25.59
N LEU A 371 20.75 -11.32 24.84
CA LEU A 371 19.51 -11.92 25.34
C LEU A 371 19.47 -13.44 25.18
N LYS A 372 20.52 -14.05 24.60
CA LYS A 372 20.62 -15.52 24.48
C LYS A 372 20.52 -16.19 25.84
N GLY A 373 19.88 -17.35 25.86
CA GLY A 373 19.57 -18.09 27.08
C GLY A 373 18.20 -17.75 27.68
N LYS A 374 17.53 -16.68 27.24
CA LYS A 374 16.12 -16.38 27.55
C LYS A 374 15.23 -16.54 26.32
N LEU A 375 13.96 -16.85 26.54
CA LEU A 375 12.96 -16.56 25.51
C LEU A 375 12.93 -15.04 25.30
N VAL A 376 12.71 -14.57 24.07
CA VAL A 376 12.67 -13.13 23.79
C VAL A 376 11.37 -12.78 23.09
N LEU A 377 10.55 -11.94 23.71
CA LEU A 377 9.37 -11.36 23.08
C LEU A 377 9.70 -9.95 22.60
N ILE A 378 9.82 -9.78 21.28
CA ILE A 378 10.07 -8.49 20.65
C ILE A 378 8.73 -7.85 20.29
N ASP A 379 8.51 -6.60 20.70
CA ASP A 379 7.40 -5.72 20.31
C ASP A 379 7.92 -4.55 19.48
N PHE A 380 7.63 -4.55 18.19
CA PHE A 380 7.85 -3.38 17.35
C PHE A 380 6.64 -2.45 17.43
N TRP A 381 6.86 -1.22 17.89
CA TRP A 381 5.80 -0.25 18.17
C TRP A 381 6.17 1.19 17.78
N ALA A 382 5.20 2.10 17.86
CA ALA A 382 5.40 3.53 17.61
C ALA A 382 4.57 4.40 18.57
N THR A 383 5.06 5.59 18.92
CA THR A 383 4.43 6.53 19.87
C THR A 383 3.02 6.99 19.46
N TRP A 384 2.73 7.04 18.16
CA TRP A 384 1.42 7.43 17.61
C TRP A 384 0.47 6.25 17.39
N CYS A 385 0.93 5.01 17.62
CA CYS A 385 0.18 3.79 17.34
C CYS A 385 -0.82 3.49 18.47
N GLN A 386 -2.07 3.92 18.31
CA GLN A 386 -3.13 3.66 19.31
C GLN A 386 -3.33 2.18 19.65
N PRO A 387 -3.33 1.24 18.68
CA PRO A 387 -3.40 -0.20 19.00
C PRO A 387 -2.22 -0.67 19.85
N CYS A 388 -1.00 -0.17 19.60
CA CYS A 388 0.17 -0.51 20.41
C CYS A 388 -0.01 -0.05 21.85
N LEU A 389 -0.52 1.16 22.06
CA LEU A 389 -0.76 1.70 23.40
C LEU A 389 -1.82 0.90 24.16
N ALA A 390 -2.81 0.34 23.46
CA ALA A 390 -3.83 -0.54 24.02
C ALA A 390 -3.28 -1.91 24.45
N GLU A 391 -2.20 -2.41 23.82
CA GLU A 391 -1.55 -3.67 24.20
C GLU A 391 -0.66 -3.56 25.45
N ILE A 392 -0.15 -2.36 25.77
CA ILE A 392 0.80 -2.17 26.87
C ILE A 392 0.31 -2.77 28.20
N PRO A 393 -0.92 -2.49 28.70
CA PRO A 393 -1.39 -3.08 29.96
C PRO A 393 -1.42 -4.62 29.96
N HIS A 394 -1.60 -5.24 28.80
CA HIS A 394 -1.57 -6.70 28.66
C HIS A 394 -0.13 -7.22 28.64
N ALA A 395 0.78 -6.54 27.91
CA ALA A 395 2.20 -6.87 27.91
C ALA A 395 2.81 -6.80 29.32
N LEU A 396 2.44 -5.77 30.11
CA LEU A 396 2.87 -5.63 31.50
C LEU A 396 2.49 -6.82 32.38
N LYS A 397 1.28 -7.38 32.21
CA LYS A 397 0.85 -8.57 32.96
C LYS A 397 1.66 -9.80 32.59
N LEU A 398 2.00 -9.95 31.30
CA LEU A 398 2.87 -11.04 30.86
C LEU A 398 4.30 -10.86 31.39
N GLU A 399 4.79 -9.62 31.45
CA GLU A 399 6.10 -9.31 32.00
C GLU A 399 6.17 -9.60 33.51
N GLU A 400 5.10 -9.30 34.25
CA GLU A 400 4.98 -9.66 35.67
C GLU A 400 4.95 -11.19 35.88
N GLU A 401 4.25 -11.94 35.03
CA GLU A 401 4.11 -13.40 35.18
C GLU A 401 5.32 -14.19 34.64
N PHE A 402 5.96 -13.73 33.57
CA PHE A 402 6.97 -14.50 32.82
C PHE A 402 8.34 -13.81 32.71
N GLY A 403 8.56 -12.65 33.32
CA GLY A 403 9.77 -11.83 33.14
C GLY A 403 11.09 -12.51 33.56
N ASP A 404 11.02 -13.56 34.38
CA ASP A 404 12.18 -14.37 34.75
C ASP A 404 12.64 -15.25 33.57
N ASP A 405 11.69 -15.89 32.89
CA ASP A 405 11.92 -16.80 31.76
C ASP A 405 12.04 -16.09 30.40
N VAL A 406 11.35 -14.96 30.26
CA VAL A 406 11.17 -14.21 29.01
C VAL A 406 11.72 -12.80 29.14
N ALA A 407 12.58 -12.40 28.21
CA ALA A 407 13.00 -11.02 28.03
C ALA A 407 12.00 -10.27 27.14
N PHE A 408 11.38 -9.22 27.68
CA PHE A 408 10.45 -8.36 26.94
C PHE A 408 11.21 -7.17 26.34
N VAL A 409 11.25 -7.10 25.00
CA VAL A 409 12.02 -6.12 24.23
C VAL A 409 11.08 -5.26 23.39
N TYR A 410 10.95 -4.00 23.75
CA TYR A 410 10.10 -3.04 23.06
C TYR A 410 10.95 -2.15 22.16
N VAL A 411 10.83 -2.30 20.85
CA VAL A 411 11.58 -1.54 19.85
C VAL A 411 10.69 -0.44 19.29
N CYS A 412 10.91 0.80 19.74
CA CYS A 412 10.21 1.96 19.22
C CYS A 412 10.82 2.37 17.87
N MET A 413 9.96 2.46 16.86
CA MET A 413 10.29 2.84 15.50
C MET A 413 9.35 3.95 15.03
N SER A 414 9.69 4.59 13.91
CA SER A 414 8.84 5.57 13.23
C SER A 414 8.33 6.69 14.15
N SER A 415 9.14 7.06 15.14
CA SER A 415 8.82 8.02 16.20
C SER A 415 9.98 8.99 16.41
N LYS A 416 9.74 10.09 17.13
CA LYS A 416 10.82 10.98 17.56
C LYS A 416 11.36 10.50 18.90
N GLU A 417 12.68 10.54 19.07
CA GLU A 417 13.35 10.07 20.28
C GLU A 417 12.81 10.76 21.54
N ASP A 418 12.65 12.09 21.52
CA ASP A 418 12.11 12.84 22.67
C ASP A 418 10.71 12.38 23.06
N LYS A 419 9.84 12.08 22.08
CA LYS A 419 8.48 11.58 22.33
C LYS A 419 8.47 10.16 22.88
N TRP A 420 9.40 9.34 22.43
CA TRP A 420 9.59 8.01 22.99
C TRP A 420 10.09 8.09 24.44
N LYS A 421 11.08 8.94 24.74
CA LYS A 421 11.60 9.17 26.10
C LYS A 421 10.51 9.67 27.07
N GLU A 422 9.71 10.65 26.66
CA GLU A 422 8.55 11.12 27.42
C GLU A 422 7.61 9.94 27.78
N MET A 423 7.23 9.14 26.78
CA MET A 423 6.27 8.06 26.95
C MET A 423 6.80 6.90 27.80
N VAL A 424 8.08 6.56 27.66
CA VAL A 424 8.74 5.53 28.47
C VAL A 424 8.85 5.96 29.93
N ALA A 425 9.09 7.26 30.20
CA ALA A 425 9.16 7.77 31.57
C ALA A 425 7.82 7.67 32.31
N GLU A 426 6.69 7.78 31.59
CA GLU A 426 5.34 7.65 32.15
C GLU A 426 4.92 6.19 32.39
N LYS A 427 5.62 5.21 31.80
CA LYS A 427 5.26 3.78 31.81
C LYS A 427 6.44 2.91 32.24
N PRO A 428 6.83 2.95 33.54
CA PRO A 428 8.12 2.44 34.01
C PRO A 428 8.27 0.91 33.97
N ALA A 429 7.20 0.15 33.73
CA ALA A 429 7.18 -1.31 33.90
C ALA A 429 7.56 -2.10 32.64
N GLN A 430 8.39 -1.55 31.75
CA GLN A 430 8.83 -2.23 30.52
C GLN A 430 10.34 -2.52 30.57
N GLN A 431 10.72 -3.80 30.65
CA GLN A 431 12.08 -4.32 30.86
C GLN A 431 13.13 -3.68 29.96
N ILE A 432 13.01 -3.88 28.63
CA ILE A 432 14.01 -3.41 27.66
C ILE A 432 13.33 -2.49 26.64
N GLN A 433 13.57 -1.19 26.77
CA GLN A 433 13.06 -0.16 25.85
C GLN A 433 14.17 0.29 24.91
N LEU A 434 14.01 0.03 23.61
CA LEU A 434 14.96 0.37 22.56
C LEU A 434 14.37 1.40 21.61
N PHE A 435 15.22 2.26 21.04
CA PHE A 435 14.84 3.21 20.01
C PHE A 435 15.71 3.07 18.77
N VAL A 436 15.08 3.21 17.60
CA VAL A 436 15.78 3.20 16.32
C VAL A 436 15.13 4.15 15.33
N GLU A 437 15.96 4.89 14.59
CA GLU A 437 15.56 5.78 13.51
C GLU A 437 16.54 5.66 12.31
N GLY A 438 16.26 6.42 11.25
CA GLY A 438 17.16 6.52 10.09
C GLY A 438 17.34 5.20 9.32
N GLU A 439 18.55 4.93 8.85
CA GLU A 439 18.87 3.73 8.05
C GLU A 439 18.79 2.43 8.86
N ALA A 440 19.18 2.46 10.13
CA ALA A 440 19.05 1.30 11.02
C ALA A 440 17.58 0.89 11.18
N GLN A 441 16.67 1.86 11.26
CA GLN A 441 15.24 1.58 11.31
C GLN A 441 14.76 0.90 10.04
N LYS A 442 15.17 1.39 8.86
CA LYS A 442 14.80 0.79 7.57
C LYS A 442 15.31 -0.64 7.44
N GLN A 443 16.54 -0.88 7.88
CA GLN A 443 17.15 -2.22 7.87
C GLN A 443 16.35 -3.18 8.77
N ILE A 444 16.03 -2.79 10.01
CA ILE A 444 15.21 -3.61 10.92
C ILE A 444 13.80 -3.83 10.35
N GLN A 445 13.18 -2.81 9.75
CA GLN A 445 11.87 -2.96 9.09
C GLN A 445 11.92 -3.98 7.94
N GLU A 446 13.01 -4.02 7.19
CA GLU A 446 13.19 -5.00 6.12
C GLU A 446 13.48 -6.40 6.65
N ASP A 447 14.45 -6.53 7.58
CA ASP A 447 14.90 -7.81 8.13
C ASP A 447 13.81 -8.54 8.89
N TYR A 448 12.99 -7.81 9.66
CA TYR A 448 11.87 -8.35 10.42
C TYR A 448 10.52 -8.19 9.71
N GLN A 449 10.51 -7.71 8.47
CA GLN A 449 9.32 -7.42 7.67
C GLN A 449 8.26 -6.53 8.36
N VAL A 450 8.66 -5.66 9.29
CA VAL A 450 7.75 -4.80 10.06
C VAL A 450 7.04 -3.82 9.12
N SER A 451 5.76 -4.09 8.88
CA SER A 451 4.92 -3.35 7.91
C SER A 451 3.75 -2.62 8.56
N PHE A 452 3.43 -3.00 9.78
CA PHE A 452 2.38 -2.41 10.59
C PHE A 452 2.76 -2.55 12.07
N TYR A 453 2.12 -1.75 12.90
CA TYR A 453 2.35 -1.73 14.34
C TYR A 453 1.03 -2.03 15.06
N PRO A 454 1.04 -2.83 16.15
CA PRO A 454 2.21 -3.54 16.68
C PRO A 454 2.57 -4.78 15.85
N THR A 455 3.83 -5.20 15.88
CA THR A 455 4.30 -6.51 15.38
C THR A 455 5.05 -7.21 16.50
N TYR A 456 4.67 -8.44 16.84
CA TYR A 456 5.35 -9.24 17.86
C TYR A 456 6.08 -10.43 17.26
N ILE A 457 7.22 -10.78 17.84
CA ILE A 457 7.98 -11.97 17.49
C ILE A 457 8.50 -12.62 18.77
N LEU A 458 8.18 -13.89 18.97
CA LEU A 458 8.72 -14.71 20.05
C LEU A 458 9.91 -15.52 19.53
N LEU A 459 11.03 -15.44 20.23
CA LEU A 459 12.27 -16.17 19.94
C LEU A 459 12.58 -17.18 21.04
N ASP A 460 13.22 -18.28 20.64
CA ASP A 460 13.78 -19.27 21.54
C ASP A 460 15.08 -18.79 22.21
N ARG A 461 15.61 -19.61 23.11
CA ARG A 461 16.85 -19.31 23.86
C ARG A 461 18.11 -19.25 23.00
N GLU A 462 18.08 -19.78 21.78
CA GLU A 462 19.17 -19.68 20.80
C GLU A 462 19.06 -18.44 19.91
N GLY A 463 17.91 -17.75 19.95
CA GLY A 463 17.58 -16.60 19.11
C GLY A 463 16.92 -16.96 17.78
N LYS A 464 16.29 -18.14 17.67
CA LYS A 464 15.48 -18.53 16.50
C LYS A 464 14.02 -18.18 16.72
N ILE A 465 13.31 -17.94 15.63
CA ILE A 465 11.89 -17.56 15.65
C ILE A 465 11.05 -18.76 16.06
N ILE A 466 10.26 -18.63 17.14
CA ILE A 466 9.23 -19.60 17.51
C ILE A 466 7.93 -19.25 16.80
N THR A 467 7.47 -18.01 16.94
CA THR A 467 6.22 -17.58 16.34
C THR A 467 6.14 -16.07 16.20
N LYS A 468 5.34 -15.64 15.22
CA LYS A 468 4.87 -14.26 15.05
C LYS A 468 3.40 -14.11 15.45
N ASN A 469 2.74 -15.22 15.81
CA ASN A 469 1.35 -15.30 16.23
C ASN A 469 1.20 -15.16 17.74
N ILE A 470 1.68 -14.04 18.25
CA ILE A 470 1.54 -13.73 19.65
C ILE A 470 1.05 -12.30 19.80
N ARG A 471 0.00 -12.14 20.61
CA ARG A 471 -0.58 -10.85 20.95
C ARG A 471 -0.87 -10.87 22.45
N PRO A 472 -0.28 -9.94 23.22
CA PRO A 472 -0.47 -9.92 24.67
C PRO A 472 -1.94 -9.96 25.10
N SER A 473 -2.80 -9.20 24.43
CA SER A 473 -4.22 -9.12 24.77
C SER A 473 -5.04 -10.38 24.47
N SER A 474 -4.65 -11.21 23.49
CA SER A 474 -5.51 -12.29 23.00
C SER A 474 -5.01 -13.70 23.34
N ASN A 475 -3.73 -14.00 23.09
CA ASN A 475 -3.18 -15.35 23.23
C ASN A 475 -1.80 -15.42 23.89
N GLY A 476 -1.24 -14.28 24.32
CA GLY A 476 0.13 -14.21 24.83
C GLY A 476 0.40 -15.14 26.02
N GLN A 477 -0.52 -15.20 26.99
CA GLN A 477 -0.34 -16.07 28.16
C GLN A 477 -0.32 -17.55 27.79
N GLU A 478 -1.25 -17.99 26.93
CA GLU A 478 -1.32 -19.39 26.48
C GLU A 478 -0.06 -19.79 25.70
N VAL A 479 0.36 -18.94 24.76
CA VAL A 479 1.54 -19.18 23.94
C VAL A 479 2.80 -19.27 24.82
N LEU A 480 3.01 -18.32 25.73
CA LEU A 480 4.19 -18.32 26.60
C LEU A 480 4.22 -19.54 27.55
N LYS A 481 3.11 -19.89 28.18
CA LYS A 481 3.02 -21.10 29.04
C LYS A 481 3.40 -22.36 28.27
N LYS A 482 2.77 -22.56 27.11
CA LYS A 482 3.02 -23.73 26.26
C LYS A 482 4.47 -23.79 25.79
N THR A 483 5.05 -22.66 25.39
CA THR A 483 6.45 -22.59 24.96
C THR A 483 7.40 -22.95 26.10
N ILE A 484 7.23 -22.35 27.29
CA ILE A 484 8.08 -22.61 28.46
C ILE A 484 7.98 -24.09 28.89
N GLU A 485 6.78 -24.67 28.85
CA GLU A 485 6.57 -26.09 29.16
C GLU A 485 7.24 -27.02 28.14
N SER A 486 7.27 -26.64 26.86
CA SER A 486 7.87 -27.47 25.80
C SER A 486 9.40 -27.44 25.75
N GLU A 487 10.04 -26.46 26.38
CA GLU A 487 11.51 -26.34 26.47
C GLU A 487 12.10 -26.97 27.76
N LYS A 488 11.25 -27.40 28.71
CA LYS A 488 11.65 -28.14 29.91
C LYS A 488 11.74 -29.63 29.62
#